data_AF-A0A523QPK4-F1
#
_entry.id   AF-A0A523QPK4-F1
#
_cell.length_a   1.000
_cell.length_b   1.000
_cell.length_c   1.000
_cell.angle_alpha   90.00
_cell.angle_beta   90.00
_cell.angle_gamma   90.00
#
_symmetry.space_group_name_H-M   'P 1'
#
loop_
_entity.id
_entity.type
_entity.pdbx_description
1 polymer ?
#
loop_
_entity_poly.entity_id
_entity_poly.type
_entity_poly.pdbx_seq_one_letter_code
_entity_poly.pdbx_strand_id
1 'polypeptide(L)' 'MAQAYIVDQTPAENRSTALGFYFFGSMEGTGILTPLLGYSIDRFGFPTSFTISSAAIAATLVVCSSILWLSRR' A
#
# COMPACT_ATOMS: atom_id res chain seq x y z
N MET A 1 11.31 1.68 -9.58
CA MET A 1 10.43 1.20 -10.68
C MET A 1 9.03 1.83 -10.62
N ALA A 2 8.33 1.85 -9.48
CA ALA A 2 7.02 2.51 -9.37
C ALA A 2 7.05 4.04 -9.63
N GLN A 3 8.07 4.76 -9.16
CA GLN A 3 8.20 6.21 -9.38
C GLN A 3 8.31 6.59 -10.87
N ALA A 4 9.02 5.79 -11.67
CA ALA A 4 9.15 6.03 -13.10
C ALA A 4 7.79 5.88 -13.80
N TYR A 5 6.96 4.92 -13.39
CA TYR A 5 5.60 4.73 -13.89
C TYR A 5 4.66 5.90 -13.51
N ILE A 6 4.72 6.37 -12.26
CA ILE A 6 3.92 7.50 -11.77
C ILE A 6 4.30 8.79 -12.52
N VAL A 7 5.59 9.01 -12.73
CA VAL A 7 6.10 10.17 -13.49
C VAL A 7 5.66 10.11 -14.96
N ASP A 8 5.65 8.92 -15.57
CA ASP A 8 5.23 8.74 -16.96
C ASP A 8 3.72 9.02 -17.14
N GLN A 9 2.89 8.61 -16.19
CA GLN A 9 1.43 8.83 -16.21
C GLN A 9 0.96 10.21 -15.73
N THR A 10 1.83 11.00 -15.08
CA THR A 10 1.46 12.32 -14.53
C THR A 10 1.95 13.46 -15.43
N PRO A 11 1.11 14.44 -15.78
CA PRO A 11 1.52 15.61 -16.58
C PRO A 11 2.64 16.39 -15.88
N ALA A 12 3.55 16.96 -16.67
CA ALA A 12 4.83 17.52 -16.21
C ALA A 12 4.70 18.53 -15.05
N GLU A 13 3.60 19.29 -15.03
CA GLU A 13 3.31 20.31 -14.04
C GLU A 13 2.97 19.75 -12.63
N ASN A 14 2.46 18.52 -12.54
CA ASN A 14 2.00 17.90 -11.29
C ASN A 14 2.88 16.75 -10.78
N ARG A 15 3.99 16.43 -11.48
CA ARG A 15 4.87 15.30 -11.15
C ARG A 15 5.45 15.40 -9.74
N SER A 16 5.89 16.58 -9.32
CA SER A 16 6.45 16.80 -7.99
C SER A 16 5.42 16.60 -6.88
N THR A 17 4.16 17.01 -7.11
CA THR A 17 3.07 16.83 -6.16
C THR A 17 2.65 15.37 -6.06
N ALA A 18 2.54 14.66 -7.19
CA ALA A 18 2.22 13.24 -7.22
C ALA A 18 3.30 12.38 -6.52
N LEU A 19 4.58 12.69 -6.76
CA LEU A 19 5.68 12.06 -6.04
C LEU A 19 5.69 12.44 -4.55
N GLY A 20 5.35 13.69 -4.22
CA GLY A 20 5.19 14.16 -2.85
C GLY A 20 4.16 13.33 -2.07
N PHE A 21 2.97 13.12 -2.63
CA PHE A 21 1.95 12.25 -2.04
C PHE A 21 2.40 10.79 -1.94
N TYR A 22 3.09 10.26 -2.96
CA TYR A 22 3.62 8.89 -2.92
C TYR A 22 4.60 8.69 -1.76
N PHE A 23 5.55 9.61 -1.58
CA PHE A 23 6.51 9.56 -0.48
C PHE A 23 5.86 9.80 0.87
N PHE A 24 4.96 10.78 0.97
CA PHE A 24 4.27 11.12 2.20
C PHE A 24 3.43 9.95 2.70
N GLY A 25 2.60 9.36 1.83
CA GLY A 25 1.80 8.19 2.17
C GLY A 25 2.66 6.98 2.54
N SER A 26 3.80 6.80 1.87
CA SER A 26 4.72 5.70 2.21
C SER A 26 5.45 5.92 3.53
N MET A 27 5.88 7.15 3.86
CA MET A 27 6.58 7.45 5.12
C MET A 27 5.61 7.52 6.30
N GLU A 28 4.51 8.28 6.20
CA GLU A 28 3.51 8.36 7.27
C GLU A 28 2.77 7.05 7.46
N GLY A 29 2.42 6.37 6.36
CA GLY A 29 1.75 5.08 6.42
C GLY A 29 2.57 4.07 7.21
N THR A 30 3.88 3.99 6.95
CA THR A 30 4.77 3.09 7.71
C THR A 30 4.94 3.55 9.16
N GLY A 31 4.99 4.86 9.41
CA GLY A 31 5.08 5.44 10.76
C GLY A 31 3.89 5.11 11.66
N ILE A 32 2.69 5.01 11.10
CA ILE A 32 1.46 4.65 11.83
C ILE A 32 1.25 3.12 11.86
N LEU A 33 1.49 2.43 10.74
CA LEU A 33 1.26 0.99 10.63
C LEU A 33 2.20 0.20 11.55
N THR A 34 3.45 0.63 11.72
CA THR A 34 4.44 -0.07 12.55
C THR A 34 4.02 -0.21 14.03
N PRO A 35 3.65 0.87 14.74
CA PRO A 35 3.17 0.74 16.12
C PRO A 35 1.82 0.02 16.21
N LEU A 36 0.94 0.14 15.21
CA LEU A 36 -0.32 -0.59 15.15
C LEU A 36 -0.13 -2.11 15.01
N LEU A 37 0.83 -2.51 14.19
CA LEU A 37 1.27 -3.90 14.07
C LEU A 37 1.91 -4.38 15.37
N GLY A 38 2.78 -3.59 15.99
CA GLY A 38 3.37 -3.88 17.28
C GLY A 38 2.32 -4.09 18.38
N TYR A 39 1.33 -3.20 18.46
CA TYR A 39 0.20 -3.32 19.38
C TYR A 39 -0.65 -4.57 19.11
N SER A 40 -0.87 -4.90 17.84
CA SER A 40 -1.60 -6.10 17.46
C SER A 40 -0.84 -7.37 17.84
N ILE A 41 0.50 -7.37 17.72
CA ILE A 41 1.35 -8.50 18.12
C ILE A 41 1.34 -8.67 19.64
N ASP A 42 1.43 -7.56 20.38
CA ASP A 42 1.42 -7.58 21.85
C ASP A 42 0.11 -8.15 22.41
N ARG A 43 -1.03 -7.83 21.77
CA ARG A 43 -2.36 -8.21 22.26
C ARG A 43 -2.89 -9.56 21.76
N PHE A 44 -2.61 -9.92 20.51
CA PHE A 44 -3.13 -11.16 19.91
C PHE A 44 -2.08 -12.26 19.79
N GLY A 45 -0.79 -11.90 19.88
CA GLY A 45 0.32 -12.80 19.65
C GLY A 45 0.76 -12.82 18.18
N PHE A 46 2.02 -13.22 17.98
CA PHE A 46 2.69 -13.23 16.68
C PHE A 46 1.95 -13.97 15.55
N PRO A 47 1.41 -15.20 15.75
CA PRO A 47 0.82 -15.96 14.64
C PRO A 47 -0.46 -15.32 14.09
N THR A 48 -1.31 -14.76 14.95
CA THR A 48 -2.55 -14.09 14.55
C THR A 48 -2.28 -12.79 13.81
N SER A 49 -1.32 -11.97 14.28
CA SER A 49 -0.98 -10.71 13.61
C SER A 49 -0.39 -10.95 12.23
N PHE A 50 0.48 -11.96 12.09
CA PHE A 50 1.04 -12.34 10.79
C PHE A 50 -0.04 -12.84 9.82
N THR A 51 -1.02 -13.60 10.33
CA THR A 51 -2.17 -14.06 9.53
C THR A 51 -3.04 -12.88 9.07
N ILE A 52 -3.28 -11.88 9.93
CA ILE A 52 -4.02 -10.67 9.56
C ILE A 52 -3.29 -9.87 8.48
N SER A 53 -1.98 -9.65 8.64
CA SER A 53 -1.19 -8.91 7.64
C SER A 53 -1.13 -9.62 6.30
N SER A 54 -0.92 -10.95 6.29
CA SER A 54 -0.93 -11.73 5.06
C SER A 54 -2.30 -11.76 4.38
N ALA A 55 -3.39 -11.88 5.15
CA ALA A 55 -4.75 -11.80 4.62
C ALA A 55 -5.05 -10.43 4.00
N ALA A 56 -4.60 -9.33 4.62
CA ALA A 56 -4.78 -7.98 4.09
C ALA A 56 -4.06 -7.77 2.74
N ILE A 57 -2.84 -8.28 2.63
CA ILE A 57 -2.08 -8.24 1.37
C ILE A 57 -2.77 -9.11 0.31
N ALA A 58 -3.22 -10.31 0.66
CA ALA A 58 -3.93 -11.20 -0.25
C ALA A 58 -5.25 -10.58 -0.75
N ALA A 59 -6.03 -9.95 0.13
CA ALA A 59 -7.25 -9.23 -0.23
C ALA A 59 -6.95 -8.08 -1.20
N THR A 60 -5.89 -7.31 -0.95
CA THR A 60 -5.46 -6.21 -1.83
C THR A 60 -5.09 -6.73 -3.23
N LEU A 61 -4.37 -7.85 -3.29
CA LEU A 61 -4.04 -8.51 -4.55
C LEU A 61 -5.28 -8.97 -5.30
N VAL A 62 -6.24 -9.63 -4.62
CA VAL A 62 -7.50 -10.09 -5.22
C VAL A 62 -8.31 -8.92 -5.78
N VAL A 63 -8.42 -7.82 -5.03
CA VAL A 63 -9.11 -6.60 -5.48
C VAL A 63 -8.42 -6.02 -6.71
N CYS A 64 -7.09 -5.86 -6.67
CA CYS A 64 -6.32 -5.33 -7.78
C CYS A 64 -6.43 -6.21 -9.04
N SER A 65 -6.34 -7.53 -8.87
CA SER A 65 -6.57 -8.50 -9.95
C SER A 65 -7.98 -8.44 -10.51
N SER A 66 -9.00 -8.27 -9.66
CA SER A 66 -10.40 -8.18 -10.08
C SER A 66 -10.66 -6.90 -10.89
N ILE A 67 -10.13 -5.77 -10.45
CA ILE A 67 -10.22 -4.49 -11.16
C ILE A 67 -9.50 -4.59 -12.51
N LEU A 68 -8.29 -5.14 -12.54
CA LEU A 68 -7.53 -5.31 -13.77
C LEU A 68 -8.27 -6.24 -14.75
N TRP A 69 -8.87 -7.32 -14.25
CA TRP A 69 -9.66 -8.23 -15.07
C TRP A 69 -10.90 -7.55 -15.65
N LEU A 70 -11.60 -6.74 -14.83
CA LEU A 70 -12.77 -5.98 -15.27
C LEU A 70 -12.41 -4.90 -16.28
N SER A 71 -11.28 -4.22 -16.11
CA SER A 71 -10.78 -3.19 -17.04
C SER A 71 -10.24 -3.78 -18.36
N ARG A 72 -9.96 -5.09 -18.41
CA ARG A 72 -9.52 -5.79 -19.63
C ARG A 72 -10.66 -6.43 -20.42
N ARG A 73 -11.88 -6.45 -19.87
CA ARG A 73 -13.11 -6.83 -20.59
C ARG A 73 -13.76 -5.61 -21.22
#